data_AF-A0A3S5FFJ2-F1
#
_entry.id   AF-A0A3S5FFJ2-F1
#
_cell.length_a   1.000
_cell.length_b   1.000
_cell.length_c   1.000
_cell.angle_alpha   90.00
_cell.angle_beta   90.00
_cell.angle_gamma   90.00
#
_symmetry.space_group_name_H-M   'P 1'
#
loop_
_entity.id
_entity.type
_entity.pdbx_description
1 polymer ?
#
loop_
_entity_poly.entity_id
_entity_poly.type
_entity_poly.pdbx_seq_one_letter_code
_entity_poly.pdbx_strand_id
1 'polypeptide(L)'
;MLKIFFFILRVGESKVENQTHEDKIPEPDYATGIGSKEKDILESASAKLLELLEDEIREDYLFSVKKAIVDFVLKEPVDKQIKYFENSDEEESSVYEHRKELEIVPKPWHSSFIAASRFCRKNLFVTNPCMMQVLDLWHASFS
;
A
#
# COMPACT_ATOMS: atom_id res chain seq x y z
N MET A 1 -6.52 -34.27 5.71
CA MET A 1 -6.92 -32.89 6.05
C MET A 1 -7.00 -32.63 7.56
N LEU A 2 -7.54 -33.52 8.42
CA LEU A 2 -7.60 -33.27 9.89
C LEU A 2 -6.30 -33.49 10.69
N LYS A 3 -5.22 -34.02 10.09
CA LYS A 3 -3.96 -34.32 10.82
C LYS A 3 -3.04 -33.10 11.04
N ILE A 4 -3.18 -32.03 10.25
CA ILE A 4 -2.34 -30.82 10.37
C ILE A 4 -2.86 -29.91 11.49
N PHE A 5 -4.18 -29.79 11.66
CA PHE A 5 -4.78 -28.99 12.74
C PHE A 5 -4.43 -29.52 14.15
N PHE A 6 -4.28 -30.84 14.30
CA PHE A 6 -3.86 -31.43 15.57
C PHE A 6 -2.37 -31.25 15.88
N PHE A 7 -1.53 -31.00 14.86
CA PHE A 7 -0.09 -30.78 15.04
C PHE A 7 0.19 -29.36 15.57
N ILE A 8 -0.55 -28.36 15.08
CA ILE A 8 -0.39 -26.97 15.53
C ILE A 8 -0.89 -26.78 16.97
N LEU A 9 -2.01 -27.42 17.35
CA LEU A 9 -2.53 -27.36 18.72
C LEU A 9 -1.67 -28.13 19.74
N ARG A 10 -0.89 -29.13 19.31
CA ARG A 10 -0.04 -29.93 20.20
C ARG A 10 1.33 -29.32 20.49
N VAL A 11 1.81 -28.39 19.65
CA VAL A 11 3.11 -27.72 19.84
C VAL A 11 3.07 -26.63 20.93
N GLY A 12 1.88 -26.15 21.29
CA GLY A 12 1.69 -25.07 22.28
C GLY A 12 1.88 -25.43 23.75
N GLU A 13 1.99 -26.72 24.11
CA GLU A 13 2.18 -27.15 25.52
C GLU A 13 3.61 -27.61 25.82
N SER A 14 4.60 -26.93 25.24
CA SER A 14 6.00 -27.11 25.64
C SER A 14 6.29 -26.21 26.83
N LYS A 15 6.09 -26.77 28.03
CA LYS A 15 6.50 -26.23 29.32
C LYS A 15 8.00 -25.87 29.28
N VAL A 16 8.30 -24.58 29.15
CA VAL A 16 9.65 -24.05 29.37
C VAL A 16 9.81 -23.89 30.89
N GLU A 17 10.35 -24.94 31.49
CA GLU A 17 10.83 -24.96 32.87
C GLU A 17 12.14 -24.18 32.90
N ASN A 18 12.08 -22.88 33.21
CA ASN A 18 13.26 -22.09 33.53
C ASN A 18 13.40 -22.05 35.06
N GLN A 19 14.23 -22.94 35.60
CA GLN A 19 14.84 -22.78 36.91
C GLN A 19 15.84 -21.61 36.83
N THR A 20 15.47 -20.46 37.37
CA THR A 20 16.43 -19.41 37.72
C THR A 20 16.93 -19.68 39.14
N HIS A 21 18.14 -20.22 39.22
CA HIS A 21 18.95 -20.30 40.42
C HIS A 21 19.06 -18.90 41.05
N GLU A 22 18.55 -18.72 42.27
CA GLU A 22 18.73 -17.50 43.05
C GLU A 22 20.19 -17.39 43.51
N ASP A 23 21.05 -16.81 42.68
CA ASP A 23 22.30 -16.23 43.17
C ASP A 23 22.05 -14.77 43.55
N LYS A 24 21.88 -14.54 44.86
CA LYS A 24 21.87 -13.20 45.46
C LYS A 24 23.25 -12.56 45.30
N ILE A 25 23.39 -11.74 44.28
CA ILE A 25 24.48 -10.76 44.20
C ILE A 25 24.13 -9.61 45.18
N PRO A 26 24.99 -9.24 46.14
CA PRO A 26 24.69 -8.12 47.03
C PRO A 26 24.76 -6.82 46.20
N GLU A 27 23.67 -6.06 46.16
CA GLU A 27 23.68 -4.75 45.50
C GLU A 27 24.61 -3.78 46.25
N PRO A 28 25.47 -3.01 45.55
CA PRO A 28 26.24 -1.95 46.17
C PRO A 28 25.33 -0.73 46.42
N ASP A 29 25.19 -0.38 47.69
CA ASP A 29 24.46 0.80 48.18
C ASP A 29 25.09 2.10 47.66
N TYR A 30 24.66 2.58 46.49
CA TYR A 30 24.88 3.97 46.10
C TYR A 30 23.63 4.79 46.44
N ALA A 31 23.86 5.84 47.21
CA ALA A 31 22.88 6.63 47.91
C ALA A 31 21.63 7.01 47.08
N THR A 32 20.49 6.72 47.69
CA THR A 32 19.20 7.34 47.51
C THR A 32 19.31 8.87 47.54
N GLY A 33 18.99 9.50 46.42
CA GLY A 33 18.96 10.96 46.32
C GLY A 33 18.08 11.49 45.21
N ILE A 34 17.05 10.74 44.78
CA ILE A 34 15.98 11.29 43.94
C ILE A 34 14.87 11.69 44.92
N GLY A 35 14.67 13.00 45.08
CA GLY A 35 13.66 13.54 45.99
C GLY A 35 12.29 12.94 45.68
N SER A 36 11.46 12.70 46.71
CA SER A 36 10.12 12.08 46.56
C SER A 36 9.32 12.66 45.38
N LYS A 37 9.34 13.99 45.24
CA LYS A 37 8.65 14.71 44.16
C LYS A 37 9.11 14.31 42.76
N GLU A 38 10.38 13.98 42.57
CA GLU A 38 10.97 13.65 41.28
C GLU A 38 10.73 12.18 40.91
N LYS A 39 10.60 11.29 41.91
CA LYS A 39 10.10 9.93 41.71
C LYS A 39 8.63 9.92 41.30
N ASP A 40 7.80 10.74 41.96
CA ASP A 40 6.37 10.86 41.67
C ASP A 40 6.13 11.42 40.25
N ILE A 41 6.96 12.37 39.80
CA ILE A 41 6.92 12.91 38.44
C ILE A 41 7.34 11.86 37.41
N LEU A 42 8.38 11.08 37.71
CA LEU A 42 8.84 10.01 36.83
C LEU A 42 7.79 8.91 36.68
N GLU A 43 7.17 8.48 37.78
CA GLU A 43 6.10 7.49 37.78
C GLU A 43 4.86 7.97 37.02
N SER A 44 4.48 9.24 37.18
CA SER A 44 3.39 9.85 36.40
C SER A 44 3.72 9.95 34.91
N ALA A 45 4.98 10.25 34.56
CA ALA A 45 5.42 10.30 33.17
C ALA A 45 5.45 8.92 32.53
N SER A 46 5.93 7.90 33.24
CA SER A 46 5.91 6.51 32.81
C SER A 46 4.48 5.97 32.62
N ALA A 47 3.55 6.33 33.52
CA ALA A 47 2.15 5.95 33.39
C ALA A 47 1.48 6.56 32.16
N LYS A 48 1.74 7.84 31.86
CA LYS A 48 1.24 8.50 30.65
C LYS A 48 1.82 7.90 29.37
N LEU A 49 3.10 7.54 29.39
CA LEU A 49 3.74 6.86 28.26
C LEU A 49 3.08 5.50 28.00
N LEU A 50 2.76 4.75 29.07
CA LEU A 50 2.07 3.46 28.96
C LEU A 50 0.66 3.61 28.39
N GLU A 51 -0.10 4.62 28.81
CA GLU A 51 -1.43 4.91 28.26
C GLU A 51 -1.38 5.24 26.77
N LEU A 52 -0.41 6.07 26.35
CA LEU A 52 -0.21 6.40 24.93
C LEU A 52 0.18 5.18 24.09
N LEU A 53 1.08 4.34 24.62
CA LEU A 53 1.47 3.09 23.95
C LEU A 53 0.30 2.11 23.85
N GLU A 54 -0.56 2.04 24.87
CA GLU A 54 -1.75 1.20 24.82
C GLU A 54 -2.71 1.67 23.72
N ASP A 55 -2.92 2.98 23.61
CA ASP A 55 -3.77 3.57 22.58
C ASP A 55 -3.19 3.34 21.18
N GLU A 56 -1.89 3.55 20.98
CA GLU A 56 -1.18 3.29 19.71
C GLU A 56 -1.32 1.82 19.27
N ILE A 57 -1.04 0.88 20.17
CA ILE A 57 -1.16 -0.56 19.89
C ILE A 57 -2.61 -0.94 19.56
N ARG A 58 -3.58 -0.35 20.27
CA ARG A 58 -5.00 -0.61 20.03
C ARG A 58 -5.44 -0.09 18.67
N GLU A 59 -5.03 1.12 18.30
CA GLU A 59 -5.34 1.73 17.00
C GLU A 59 -4.71 0.94 15.84
N ASP A 60 -3.43 0.58 15.96
CA ASP A 60 -2.71 -0.22 14.96
C ASP A 60 -3.35 -1.59 14.76
N TYR A 61 -3.75 -2.25 15.86
CA TYR A 61 -4.47 -3.52 15.77
C TYR A 61 -5.79 -3.37 15.02
N LEU A 62 -6.62 -2.38 15.38
CA LEU A 62 -7.89 -2.14 14.70
C LEU A 62 -7.70 -1.79 13.22
N PHE A 63 -6.70 -0.97 12.90
CA PHE A 63 -6.40 -0.59 11.53
C PHE A 63 -5.93 -1.79 10.71
N SER A 64 -5.02 -2.60 11.27
CA SER A 64 -4.52 -3.84 10.65
C SER A 64 -5.65 -4.83 10.37
N VAL A 65 -6.56 -5.05 11.32
CA VAL A 65 -7.72 -5.93 11.13
C VAL A 65 -8.65 -5.40 10.04
N LYS A 66 -8.99 -4.11 10.06
CA LYS A 66 -9.83 -3.49 9.01
C LYS A 66 -9.19 -3.64 7.64
N LYS A 67 -7.89 -3.35 7.55
CA LYS A 67 -7.12 -3.49 6.31
C LYS A 67 -7.10 -4.94 5.84
N ALA A 68 -6.86 -5.90 6.72
CA ALA A 68 -6.85 -7.32 6.39
C ALA A 68 -8.21 -7.81 5.89
N ILE A 69 -9.32 -7.32 6.46
CA ILE A 69 -10.68 -7.62 5.97
C ILE A 69 -10.91 -7.02 4.58
N VAL A 70 -10.55 -5.74 4.40
CA VAL A 70 -10.67 -5.06 3.09
C VAL A 70 -9.83 -5.79 2.05
N ASP A 71 -8.59 -6.15 2.38
CA ASP A 71 -7.72 -6.92 1.52
C ASP A 71 -8.32 -8.31 1.26
N PHE A 72 -8.87 -8.99 2.25
CA PHE A 72 -9.49 -10.32 2.07
C PHE A 72 -10.73 -10.30 1.17
N VAL A 73 -11.59 -9.29 1.31
CA VAL A 73 -12.86 -9.21 0.57
C VAL A 73 -12.67 -8.56 -0.80
N LEU A 74 -11.81 -7.54 -0.90
CA LEU A 74 -11.67 -6.72 -2.12
C LEU A 74 -10.45 -7.09 -2.97
N LYS A 75 -9.37 -7.68 -2.43
CA LYS A 75 -8.36 -8.27 -3.33
C LYS A 75 -8.93 -9.54 -3.92
N GLU A 76 -8.86 -9.60 -5.25
CA GLU A 76 -9.10 -10.79 -6.03
C GLU A 76 -8.40 -12.02 -5.44
N PRO A 77 -8.96 -13.23 -5.68
CA PRO A 77 -8.53 -14.46 -5.02
C PRO A 77 -7.02 -14.61 -4.97
N VAL A 78 -6.55 -14.99 -3.80
CA VAL A 78 -5.14 -15.17 -3.36
C VAL A 78 -4.29 -15.94 -4.38
N ASP A 79 -4.91 -16.68 -5.29
CA ASP A 79 -4.30 -17.38 -6.42
C ASP A 79 -3.40 -16.46 -7.30
N LYS A 80 -3.69 -15.17 -7.42
CA LYS A 80 -2.81 -14.23 -8.14
C LYS A 80 -1.58 -13.83 -7.31
N GLN A 81 -1.70 -13.70 -5.99
CA GLN A 81 -0.60 -13.30 -5.11
C GLN A 81 0.39 -14.42 -4.82
N ILE A 82 -0.04 -15.69 -4.78
CA ILE A 82 0.88 -16.83 -4.66
C ILE A 82 1.78 -16.93 -5.91
N LYS A 83 1.31 -16.47 -7.07
CA LYS A 83 2.11 -16.35 -8.30
C LYS A 83 3.25 -15.32 -8.21
N TYR A 84 3.17 -14.36 -7.28
CA TYR A 84 4.14 -13.26 -7.14
C TYR A 84 5.25 -13.52 -6.12
N PHE A 85 5.15 -14.58 -5.29
CA PHE A 85 6.24 -14.94 -4.37
C PHE A 85 7.33 -15.80 -5.04
N GLU A 86 7.04 -16.42 -6.19
CA GLU A 86 8.04 -17.19 -6.96
C GLU A 86 8.83 -16.34 -7.98
N ASN A 87 8.45 -15.08 -8.20
CA ASN A 87 9.10 -14.21 -9.18
C ASN A 87 9.46 -12.85 -8.55
N SER A 88 10.26 -12.89 -7.48
CA SER A 88 11.01 -11.70 -7.09
C SER A 88 12.15 -11.51 -8.09
N ASP A 89 12.09 -10.40 -8.81
CA ASP A 89 13.08 -9.85 -9.76
C ASP A 89 12.53 -9.82 -11.19
N GLU A 90 11.58 -8.91 -11.45
CA GLU A 90 11.45 -8.13 -12.70
C GLU A 90 10.08 -7.44 -12.72
N GLU A 91 10.09 -6.14 -12.46
CA GLU A 91 9.24 -5.12 -13.09
C GLU A 91 7.88 -5.58 -13.63
N GLU A 92 6.91 -5.82 -12.75
CA GLU A 92 5.53 -6.06 -13.19
C GLU A 92 4.79 -4.75 -13.50
N SER A 93 5.29 -4.04 -14.50
CA SER A 93 4.47 -3.18 -15.36
C SER A 93 3.97 -4.01 -16.55
N SER A 94 3.39 -5.19 -16.28
CA SER A 94 2.75 -5.96 -17.33
C SER A 94 1.41 -5.31 -17.69
N VAL A 95 1.47 -4.39 -18.65
CA VAL A 95 0.30 -3.92 -19.37
C VAL A 95 -0.45 -5.17 -19.83
N TYR A 96 -1.70 -5.33 -19.37
CA TYR A 96 -2.50 -6.52 -19.59
C TYR A 96 -2.39 -7.02 -21.05
N GLU A 97 -2.42 -8.34 -21.26
CA GLU A 97 -2.16 -8.94 -22.57
C GLU A 97 -3.06 -8.43 -23.72
N HIS A 98 -4.25 -7.93 -23.38
CA HIS A 98 -5.21 -7.28 -24.29
C HIS A 98 -4.96 -5.78 -24.53
N ARG A 99 -3.84 -5.25 -24.02
CA ARG A 99 -3.40 -3.84 -24.09
C ARG A 99 -1.99 -3.71 -24.67
N LYS A 100 -1.36 -4.82 -25.07
CA LYS A 100 -0.01 -4.84 -25.70
C LYS A 100 0.03 -3.97 -26.97
N GLU A 101 -1.09 -3.82 -27.65
CA GLU A 101 -1.23 -2.93 -28.80
C GLU A 101 -1.10 -1.45 -28.44
N LEU A 102 -1.20 -1.05 -27.16
CA LEU A 102 -0.99 0.34 -26.72
C LEU A 102 0.48 0.75 -26.70
N GLU A 103 1.41 -0.19 -26.51
CA GLU A 103 2.86 0.08 -26.45
C GLU A 103 3.47 0.44 -27.81
N ILE A 104 2.87 -0.04 -28.90
CA ILE A 104 3.37 0.21 -30.26
C ILE A 104 3.04 1.66 -30.65
N VAL A 105 4.04 2.55 -30.59
CA VAL A 105 3.95 3.95 -31.03
C VAL A 105 5.10 4.26 -32.00
N PRO A 106 4.84 4.89 -33.15
CA PRO A 106 3.54 5.35 -33.66
C PRO A 106 2.67 4.18 -34.15
N LYS A 107 1.35 4.32 -34.02
CA LYS A 107 0.42 3.30 -34.54
C LYS A 107 0.60 3.14 -36.06
N PRO A 108 0.44 1.93 -36.63
CA PRO A 108 0.62 1.69 -38.07
C PRO A 108 -0.22 2.60 -38.97
N TRP A 109 -1.39 3.04 -38.50
CA TRP A 109 -2.29 3.95 -39.21
C TRP A 109 -2.03 5.44 -38.95
N HIS A 110 -1.00 5.78 -38.18
CA HIS A 110 -0.74 7.16 -37.78
C HIS A 110 -0.46 8.07 -38.99
N SER A 111 0.33 7.60 -39.95
CA SER A 111 0.61 8.33 -41.20
C SER A 111 -0.66 8.51 -42.04
N SER A 112 -1.46 7.46 -42.20
CA SER A 112 -2.74 7.49 -42.91
C SER A 112 -3.74 8.45 -42.24
N PHE A 113 -3.81 8.44 -40.91
CA PHE A 113 -4.65 9.36 -40.14
C PHE A 113 -4.24 10.81 -40.35
N ILE A 114 -2.94 11.13 -40.28
CA ILE A 114 -2.44 12.49 -40.52
C ILE A 114 -2.76 12.94 -41.95
N ALA A 115 -2.56 12.06 -42.94
CA ALA A 115 -2.85 12.35 -44.34
C ALA A 115 -4.34 12.64 -44.55
N ALA A 116 -5.22 11.79 -44.02
CA ALA A 116 -6.68 11.97 -44.09
C ALA A 116 -7.15 13.21 -43.34
N SER A 117 -6.62 13.47 -42.14
CA SER A 117 -6.94 14.66 -41.35
C SER A 117 -6.57 15.95 -42.09
N ARG A 118 -5.36 16.00 -42.68
CA ARG A 118 -4.94 17.14 -43.52
C ARG A 118 -5.83 17.31 -44.75
N PHE A 119 -6.23 16.20 -45.37
CA PHE A 119 -7.15 16.22 -46.52
C PHE A 119 -8.52 16.78 -46.12
N CYS A 120 -9.12 16.30 -45.04
CA CYS A 120 -10.41 16.78 -44.54
C CYS A 120 -10.34 18.27 -44.18
N ARG A 121 -9.31 18.71 -43.45
CA ARG A 121 -9.17 20.12 -43.05
C ARG A 121 -9.12 21.08 -44.23
N LYS A 122 -8.56 20.65 -45.38
CA LYS A 122 -8.49 21.46 -46.59
C LYS A 122 -9.75 21.38 -47.46
N ASN A 123 -10.39 20.20 -47.53
CA ASN A 123 -11.44 19.93 -48.52
C ASN A 123 -12.86 20.04 -47.97
N LEU A 124 -13.06 19.94 -46.65
CA LEU A 124 -14.40 19.88 -46.04
C LEU A 124 -15.21 21.17 -46.25
N PHE A 125 -14.55 22.33 -46.29
CA PHE A 125 -15.18 23.64 -46.42
C PHE A 125 -14.88 24.35 -47.75
N VAL A 126 -14.46 23.61 -48.78
CA VAL A 126 -14.10 24.20 -50.09
C VAL A 126 -15.28 24.93 -50.73
N THR A 127 -16.50 24.38 -50.63
CA THR A 127 -17.71 24.99 -51.19
C THR A 127 -18.21 26.17 -50.35
N ASN A 128 -17.92 26.21 -49.05
CA ASN A 128 -18.35 27.29 -48.15
C ASN A 128 -17.24 27.65 -47.14
N PRO A 129 -16.31 28.55 -47.54
CA PRO A 129 -15.19 28.96 -46.69
C PRO A 129 -15.62 29.80 -45.47
N CYS A 130 -16.83 30.39 -45.48
CA CYS A 130 -17.34 31.16 -44.34
C CYS A 130 -17.54 30.27 -43.10
N MET A 131 -18.04 29.05 -43.30
CA MET A 131 -18.24 28.10 -42.20
C MET A 131 -16.92 27.70 -41.51
N MET A 132 -15.82 27.65 -42.26
CA MET A 132 -14.49 27.41 -41.70
C MET A 132 -14.06 28.56 -40.77
N GLN A 133 -14.29 29.80 -41.18
CA GLN A 133 -13.95 30.99 -40.38
C GLN A 133 -14.77 31.08 -39.09
N VAL A 134 -16.07 30.73 -39.15
CA VAL A 134 -16.93 30.69 -37.96
C VAL A 134 -16.45 29.62 -36.98
N LEU A 135 -16.04 28.45 -37.48
CA LEU A 135 -15.47 27.39 -36.65
C LEU A 135 -14.14 27.83 -36.01
N ASP A 136 -13.26 28.48 -36.78
CA ASP A 136 -11.99 29.01 -36.27
C ASP A 136 -12.22 30.10 -35.19
N LEU A 137 -13.21 30.99 -35.40
CA LEU A 137 -13.62 32.00 -34.41
C LEU A 137 -14.10 31.34 -33.12
N TRP A 138 -14.91 30.28 -33.24
CA TRP A 138 -15.42 29.55 -32.10
C TRP A 138 -14.28 28.94 -31.27
N HIS A 139 -13.35 28.24 -31.92
CA HIS A 139 -12.18 27.69 -31.25
C HIS A 139 -11.30 28.78 -30.62
N ALA A 140 -11.13 29.93 -31.26
CA ALA A 140 -10.35 31.04 -30.70
C ALA A 140 -11.02 31.71 -29.49
N SER A 141 -12.36 31.65 -29.40
CA SER A 141 -13.12 32.40 -28.39
C SER A 141 -13.59 31.55 -27.21
N PHE A 142 -13.78 30.23 -27.40
CA PHE A 142 -14.49 29.36 -26.44
C PHE A 142 -13.78 28.03 -26.10
N SER A 143 -12.60 27.74 -26.65
CA SER A 143 -11.84 26.50 -26.40
C SER A 143 -10.51 26.78 -25.69
#